data_AF-A0AAE9WBH9-F1
#
_entry.id   AF-A0AAE9WBH9-F1
#
_cell.length_a   1.000
_cell.length_b   1.000
_cell.length_c   1.000
_cell.angle_alpha   90.00
_cell.angle_beta   90.00
_cell.angle_gamma   90.00
#
_symmetry.space_group_name_H-M   'P 1'
#
loop_
_entity.id
_entity.type
_entity.pdbx_description
1 polymer ?
#
loop_
_entity_poly.entity_id
_entity_poly.type
_entity_poly.pdbx_seq_one_letter_code
_entity_poly.pdbx_strand_id
1 'polypeptide(L)'
;MSEPSLTDLEQESFSNQEKLIDSFLAKGPQALADTASSSVNEQSGLSTEQELKKYKEFFSQLKFSYIEQGTKERYLRAILDDPPLLVETEDNEKLESTISELKIRLKQRKDDVESLKKEIVSECNEIAEKYDATLKESKEAKALLVEYRTLEKELQSLNQDDMTNAPILPDLEKEIPVLKQELLDTDDSIKSINSQLEREEHRLEQLKKNYSTLEKEHGHLQQRSNSLRESMDMRAPGDDAKRKVQAWYTSMLDIYNQMLP
;
A
#
# COMPACT_ATOMS: atom_id res chain seq x y z
N MET A 1 12.45 -119.57 27.80
CA MET A 1 12.33 -118.43 26.86
C MET A 1 11.03 -117.75 27.22
N SER A 2 11.10 -116.58 27.86
CA SER A 2 9.93 -115.89 28.38
C SER A 2 9.37 -114.98 27.31
N GLU A 3 8.10 -115.15 26.97
CA GLU A 3 7.35 -114.28 26.07
C GLU A 3 7.02 -112.96 26.77
N PRO A 4 7.24 -111.79 26.15
CA PRO A 4 6.85 -110.51 26.72
C PRO A 4 5.32 -110.31 26.67
N SER A 5 4.76 -109.78 27.76
CA SER A 5 3.32 -109.53 27.94
C SER A 5 2.80 -108.41 27.05
N LEU A 6 1.55 -108.56 26.58
CA LEU A 6 0.83 -107.62 25.71
C LEU A 6 0.76 -106.18 26.26
N THR A 7 0.81 -106.02 27.59
CA THR A 7 0.80 -104.73 28.28
C THR A 7 2.10 -103.93 28.09
N ASP A 8 3.24 -104.61 27.89
CA ASP A 8 4.52 -103.94 27.69
C ASP A 8 4.62 -103.35 26.27
N LEU A 9 4.00 -104.01 25.29
CA LEU A 9 3.94 -103.53 23.90
C LEU A 9 3.06 -102.29 23.74
N GLU A 10 1.95 -102.20 24.48
CA GLU A 10 1.08 -101.01 24.48
C GLU A 10 1.73 -99.82 25.20
N GLN A 11 2.41 -100.05 26.33
CA GLN A 11 3.16 -99.00 27.03
C GLN A 11 4.36 -98.50 26.23
N GLU A 12 5.06 -99.38 25.49
CA GLU A 12 6.11 -98.96 24.56
C GLU A 12 5.56 -98.14 23.39
N SER A 13 4.36 -98.46 22.87
CA SER A 13 3.72 -97.70 21.79
C SER A 13 3.36 -96.28 22.21
N PHE A 14 2.76 -96.10 23.40
CA PHE A 14 2.44 -94.77 23.94
C PHE A 14 3.70 -93.96 24.27
N SER A 15 4.72 -94.60 24.87
CA SER A 15 6.00 -93.95 25.14
C SER A 15 6.72 -93.53 23.85
N ASN A 16 6.59 -94.31 22.77
CA ASN A 16 7.17 -93.96 21.47
C ASN A 16 6.41 -92.82 20.78
N GLN A 17 5.09 -92.70 20.97
CA GLN A 17 4.30 -91.55 20.47
C GLN A 17 4.63 -90.26 21.21
N GLU A 18 4.75 -90.29 22.55
CA GLU A 18 5.19 -89.13 23.34
C GLU A 18 6.60 -88.69 22.92
N LYS A 19 7.53 -89.63 22.79
CA LYS A 19 8.89 -89.33 22.30
C LYS A 19 8.90 -88.75 20.88
N LEU A 20 7.98 -89.18 20.01
CA LEU A 20 7.86 -88.65 18.66
C LEU A 20 7.35 -87.20 18.68
N ILE A 21 6.34 -86.92 19.49
CA ILE A 21 5.75 -85.58 19.66
C ILE A 21 6.77 -84.63 20.30
N ASP A 22 7.46 -85.07 21.34
CA ASP A 22 8.53 -84.30 22.00
C ASP A 22 9.71 -84.04 21.05
N SER A 23 10.08 -85.03 20.23
CA SER A 23 11.12 -84.84 19.21
C SER A 23 10.70 -83.84 18.13
N PHE A 24 9.41 -83.80 17.76
CA PHE A 24 8.86 -82.84 16.80
C PHE A 24 8.76 -81.43 17.39
N LEU A 25 8.38 -81.30 18.65
CA LEU A 25 8.33 -80.02 19.38
C LEU A 25 9.73 -79.45 19.64
N ALA A 26 10.71 -80.32 19.94
CA ALA A 26 12.09 -79.92 20.18
C ALA A 26 12.87 -79.59 18.89
N LYS A 27 12.65 -80.34 17.80
CA LYS A 27 13.39 -80.14 16.53
C LYS A 27 12.69 -79.28 15.49
N GLY A 28 11.36 -79.16 15.53
CA GLY A 28 10.61 -78.39 14.52
C GLY A 28 11.03 -76.92 14.43
N PRO A 29 11.10 -76.19 15.56
CA PRO A 29 11.56 -74.80 15.58
C PRO A 29 13.08 -74.68 15.29
N GLN A 30 13.87 -75.64 15.80
CA GLN A 30 15.32 -75.64 15.66
C GLN A 30 15.77 -75.88 14.21
N ALA A 31 15.13 -76.82 13.49
CA ALA A 31 15.44 -77.11 12.09
C ALA A 31 15.11 -75.95 11.15
N LEU A 32 14.08 -75.15 11.47
CA LEU A 32 13.73 -73.91 10.79
C LEU A 32 14.70 -72.76 11.12
N ALA A 33 15.19 -72.68 12.35
CA ALA A 33 16.21 -71.71 12.77
C ALA A 33 17.60 -72.01 12.16
N ASP A 34 17.94 -73.29 11.99
CA ASP A 34 19.21 -73.72 11.40
C ASP A 34 19.25 -73.48 9.88
N THR A 35 18.14 -73.70 9.18
CA THR A 35 18.00 -73.28 7.76
C THR A 35 18.01 -71.76 7.61
N ALA A 36 17.47 -71.02 8.58
CA ALA A 36 17.52 -69.56 8.61
C ALA A 36 18.96 -69.03 8.81
N SER A 37 19.74 -69.65 9.70
CA SER A 37 21.10 -69.21 10.04
C SER A 37 22.10 -69.49 8.93
N SER A 38 21.95 -70.61 8.19
CA SER A 38 22.81 -70.94 7.05
C SER A 38 22.59 -70.03 5.83
N SER A 39 21.38 -69.47 5.65
CA SER A 39 21.03 -68.59 4.52
C SER A 39 21.52 -67.14 4.69
N VAL A 40 21.79 -66.71 5.93
CA VAL A 40 22.18 -65.32 6.24
C VAL A 40 23.69 -65.10 6.09
N ASN A 41 24.51 -66.14 6.26
CA ASN A 41 25.97 -65.98 6.31
C ASN A 41 26.67 -65.98 4.94
N GLU A 42 25.96 -66.25 3.84
CA GLU A 42 26.53 -66.26 2.47
C GLU A 42 26.29 -64.96 1.67
N GLN A 43 25.66 -63.93 2.24
CA GLN A 43 24.95 -62.91 1.44
C GLN A 43 25.40 -61.46 1.57
N SER A 44 26.66 -61.18 1.90
CA SER A 44 27.18 -59.80 2.03
C SER A 44 27.42 -59.06 0.68
N GLY A 45 26.62 -59.33 -0.36
CA GLY A 45 26.84 -58.78 -1.71
C GLY A 45 25.58 -58.40 -2.50
N LEU A 46 24.39 -58.41 -1.89
CA LEU A 46 23.15 -58.00 -2.56
C LEU A 46 22.89 -56.51 -2.33
N SER A 47 22.26 -55.84 -3.30
CA SER A 47 21.79 -54.45 -3.10
C SER A 47 20.76 -54.44 -1.97
N THR A 48 20.81 -53.42 -1.11
CA THR A 48 19.97 -53.31 0.11
C THR A 48 18.48 -53.53 -0.14
N GLU A 49 17.99 -53.16 -1.33
CA GLU A 49 16.59 -53.35 -1.74
C GLU A 49 16.24 -54.83 -2.03
N GLN A 50 17.19 -55.60 -2.58
CA GLN A 50 17.02 -57.03 -2.83
C GLN A 50 17.03 -57.82 -1.52
N GLU A 51 17.88 -57.44 -0.57
CA GLU A 51 17.91 -58.01 0.77
C GLU A 51 16.59 -57.76 1.51
N LEU A 52 16.05 -56.53 1.47
CA LEU A 52 14.75 -56.20 2.07
C LEU A 52 13.61 -57.04 1.49
N LYS A 53 13.60 -57.24 0.17
CA LYS A 53 12.59 -58.09 -0.48
C LYS A 53 12.70 -59.55 -0.03
N LYS A 54 13.92 -60.09 0.03
CA LYS A 54 14.17 -61.45 0.52
C LYS A 54 13.73 -61.62 1.98
N TYR A 55 14.06 -60.66 2.85
CA TYR A 55 13.62 -60.70 4.25
C TYR A 55 12.10 -60.66 4.38
N LYS A 56 11.42 -59.85 3.57
CA LYS A 56 9.95 -59.81 3.55
C LYS A 56 9.35 -61.16 3.16
N GLU A 57 9.89 -61.82 2.15
CA GLU A 57 9.46 -63.15 1.72
C GLU A 57 9.72 -64.20 2.81
N PHE A 58 10.90 -64.18 3.43
CA PHE A 58 11.27 -65.06 4.55
C PHE A 58 10.34 -64.87 5.76
N PHE A 59 10.11 -63.64 6.21
CA PHE A 59 9.20 -63.38 7.33
C PHE A 59 7.75 -63.77 7.00
N SER A 60 7.35 -63.68 5.73
CA SER A 60 6.03 -64.13 5.29
C SER A 60 5.90 -65.65 5.40
N GLN A 61 6.93 -66.40 4.97
CA GLN A 61 7.00 -67.85 5.11
C GLN A 61 7.03 -68.27 6.58
N LEU A 62 7.88 -67.63 7.38
CA LEU A 62 8.01 -67.91 8.81
C LEU A 62 6.69 -67.66 9.56
N LYS A 63 6.00 -66.55 9.24
CA LYS A 63 4.67 -66.26 9.79
C LYS A 63 3.65 -67.34 9.42
N PHE A 64 3.66 -67.82 8.18
CA PHE A 64 2.76 -68.88 7.73
C PHE A 64 3.02 -70.17 8.52
N SER A 65 4.27 -70.63 8.58
CA SER A 65 4.65 -71.85 9.30
C SER A 65 4.30 -71.78 10.79
N TYR A 66 4.53 -70.62 11.43
CA TYR A 66 4.20 -70.43 12.85
C TYR A 66 2.68 -70.51 13.11
N ILE A 67 1.88 -69.83 12.27
CA ILE A 67 0.41 -69.87 12.39
C ILE A 67 -0.11 -71.29 12.13
N GLU A 68 0.43 -71.97 11.13
CA GLU A 68 0.06 -73.34 10.79
C GLU A 68 0.38 -74.29 11.96
N GLN A 69 1.57 -74.18 12.55
CA GLN A 69 1.96 -75.00 13.69
C GLN A 69 1.07 -74.75 14.90
N GLY A 70 0.82 -73.48 15.27
CA GLY A 70 -0.07 -73.16 16.39
C GLY A 70 -1.52 -73.62 16.16
N THR A 71 -1.97 -73.61 14.91
CA THR A 71 -3.30 -74.14 14.55
C THR A 71 -3.35 -75.66 14.68
N LYS A 72 -2.32 -76.38 14.21
CA LYS A 72 -2.21 -77.84 14.35
C LYS A 72 -2.16 -78.24 15.82
N GLU A 73 -1.37 -77.55 16.63
CA GLU A 73 -1.26 -77.80 18.06
C GLU A 73 -2.60 -77.57 18.78
N ARG A 74 -3.27 -76.44 18.52
CA ARG A 74 -4.58 -76.15 19.10
C ARG A 74 -5.62 -77.19 18.70
N TYR A 75 -5.60 -77.67 17.45
CA TYR A 75 -6.51 -78.71 16.98
C TYR A 75 -6.28 -80.04 17.71
N LEU A 76 -5.02 -80.47 17.83
CA LEU A 76 -4.68 -81.69 18.57
C LEU A 76 -5.11 -81.58 20.03
N ARG A 77 -4.83 -80.45 20.67
CA ARG A 77 -5.25 -80.19 22.06
C ARG A 77 -6.76 -80.22 22.23
N ALA A 78 -7.52 -79.63 21.31
CA ALA A 78 -8.99 -79.63 21.36
C ALA A 78 -9.61 -81.03 21.24
N ILE A 79 -8.94 -81.97 20.57
CA ILE A 79 -9.37 -83.37 20.45
C ILE A 79 -8.91 -84.21 21.65
N LEU A 80 -7.74 -83.89 22.21
CA LEU A 80 -7.11 -84.63 23.32
C LEU A 80 -7.56 -84.15 24.71
N ASP A 81 -8.14 -82.94 24.84
CA ASP A 81 -8.72 -82.44 26.08
C ASP A 81 -10.00 -83.22 26.46
N ASP A 82 -10.22 -83.46 27.76
CA ASP A 82 -11.42 -84.14 28.30
C ASP A 82 -12.24 -83.16 29.18
N PRO A 83 -13.46 -82.76 28.78
CA PRO A 83 -14.21 -83.19 27.59
C PRO A 83 -13.74 -82.49 26.29
N PRO A 84 -13.85 -83.15 25.12
CA PRO A 84 -13.40 -82.60 23.85
C PRO A 84 -14.18 -81.35 23.49
N LEU A 85 -13.45 -80.31 23.04
CA LEU A 85 -14.03 -79.05 22.59
C LEU A 85 -14.66 -79.25 21.22
N LEU A 86 -15.97 -79.54 21.20
CA LEU A 86 -16.80 -79.55 20.01
C LEU A 86 -17.22 -78.11 19.70
N VAL A 87 -16.70 -77.55 18.60
CA VAL A 87 -17.15 -76.26 18.08
C VAL A 87 -18.54 -76.45 17.48
N GLU A 88 -19.56 -75.88 18.11
CA GLU A 88 -20.93 -75.95 17.62
C GLU A 88 -21.16 -74.92 16.49
N THR A 89 -22.18 -75.15 15.67
CA THR A 89 -22.55 -74.21 14.60
C THR A 89 -22.94 -72.84 15.16
N GLU A 90 -23.53 -72.80 16.36
CA GLU A 90 -23.88 -71.55 17.05
C GLU A 90 -22.66 -70.72 17.44
N ASP A 91 -21.56 -71.37 17.86
CA ASP A 91 -20.30 -70.68 18.19
C ASP A 91 -19.65 -70.07 16.95
N ASN A 92 -19.74 -70.77 15.82
CA ASN A 92 -19.28 -70.25 14.53
C ASN A 92 -20.12 -69.04 14.09
N GLU A 93 -21.44 -69.10 14.19
CA GLU A 93 -22.33 -67.98 13.85
C GLU A 93 -22.06 -66.75 14.74
N LYS A 94 -21.87 -66.94 16.04
CA LYS A 94 -21.47 -65.87 16.98
C LYS A 94 -20.12 -65.28 16.59
N LEU A 95 -19.13 -66.11 16.27
CA LEU A 95 -17.81 -65.66 15.87
C LEU A 95 -17.84 -64.91 14.52
N GLU A 96 -18.59 -65.40 13.55
CA GLU A 96 -18.78 -64.73 12.25
C GLU A 96 -19.45 -63.36 12.41
N SER A 97 -20.47 -63.26 13.27
CA SER A 97 -21.12 -62.00 13.60
C SER A 97 -20.14 -60.99 14.19
N THR A 98 -19.39 -61.39 15.22
CA THR A 98 -18.38 -60.50 15.84
C THR A 98 -17.27 -60.10 14.86
N ILE A 99 -16.81 -61.02 14.01
CA ILE A 99 -15.81 -60.72 12.98
C ILE A 99 -16.37 -59.73 11.96
N SER A 100 -17.64 -59.88 11.56
CA SER A 100 -18.30 -58.96 10.63
C SER A 100 -18.39 -57.54 11.21
N GLU A 101 -18.83 -57.42 12.46
CA GLU A 101 -18.89 -56.13 13.17
C GLU A 101 -17.50 -55.48 13.30
N LEU A 102 -16.49 -56.27 13.68
CA LEU A 102 -15.11 -55.79 13.80
C LEU A 102 -14.54 -55.38 12.43
N LYS A 103 -14.86 -56.10 11.35
CA LYS A 103 -14.46 -55.72 9.98
C LYS A 103 -15.08 -54.40 9.55
N ILE A 104 -16.36 -54.18 9.85
CA ILE A 104 -17.05 -52.92 9.55
C ILE A 104 -16.39 -51.78 10.32
N ARG A 105 -16.18 -51.94 11.63
CA ARG A 105 -15.52 -50.93 12.47
C ARG A 105 -14.09 -50.64 12.01
N LEU A 106 -13.34 -51.66 11.62
CA LEU A 106 -11.99 -51.50 11.09
C LEU A 106 -12.00 -50.74 9.76
N LYS A 107 -12.95 -51.04 8.88
CA LYS A 107 -13.10 -50.34 7.60
C LYS A 107 -13.41 -48.87 7.82
N GLN A 108 -14.38 -48.56 8.68
CA GLN A 108 -14.71 -47.18 9.05
C GLN A 108 -13.47 -46.43 9.57
N ARG A 109 -12.75 -47.01 10.53
CA ARG A 109 -11.52 -46.38 11.06
C ARG A 109 -10.42 -46.20 10.01
N LYS A 110 -10.29 -47.12 9.05
CA LYS A 110 -9.35 -46.97 7.93
C LYS A 110 -9.75 -45.81 7.03
N ASP A 111 -11.03 -45.70 6.71
CA ASP A 111 -11.57 -44.62 5.89
C ASP A 111 -11.39 -43.26 6.61
N ASP A 112 -11.64 -43.20 7.92
CA ASP A 112 -11.41 -42.01 8.75
C ASP A 112 -9.93 -41.59 8.76
N VAL A 113 -9.01 -42.54 8.96
CA VAL A 113 -7.56 -42.26 8.96
C VAL A 113 -7.10 -41.79 7.58
N GLU A 114 -7.59 -42.39 6.50
CA GLU A 114 -7.25 -41.97 5.14
C GLU A 114 -7.80 -40.57 4.83
N SER A 115 -8.99 -40.24 5.34
CA SER A 115 -9.55 -38.89 5.25
C SER A 115 -8.70 -37.88 6.02
N LEU A 116 -8.36 -38.17 7.28
CA LEU A 116 -7.54 -37.30 8.11
C LEU A 116 -6.14 -37.09 7.51
N LYS A 117 -5.55 -38.15 6.93
CA LYS A 117 -4.26 -38.04 6.22
C LYS A 117 -4.35 -37.08 5.04
N LYS A 118 -5.44 -37.14 4.25
CA LYS A 118 -5.64 -36.21 3.13
C LYS A 118 -5.80 -34.77 3.61
N GLU A 119 -6.53 -34.57 4.71
CA GLU A 119 -6.70 -33.25 5.34
C GLU A 119 -5.38 -32.69 5.82
N ILE A 120 -4.58 -33.47 6.56
CA ILE A 120 -3.24 -33.08 7.02
C ILE A 120 -2.35 -32.70 5.83
N VAL A 121 -2.33 -33.50 4.76
CA VAL A 121 -1.53 -33.19 3.57
C VAL A 121 -1.99 -31.87 2.93
N SER A 122 -3.30 -31.64 2.84
CA SER A 122 -3.85 -30.38 2.33
C SER A 122 -3.43 -29.19 3.19
N GLU A 123 -3.60 -29.28 4.51
CA GLU A 123 -3.21 -28.23 5.45
C GLU A 123 -1.71 -27.97 5.42
N CYS A 124 -0.88 -29.01 5.36
CA CYS A 124 0.58 -28.85 5.23
C CYS A 124 0.96 -28.10 3.95
N ASN A 125 0.30 -28.39 2.82
CA ASN A 125 0.56 -27.68 1.57
C ASN A 125 0.13 -26.21 1.67
N GLU A 126 -1.05 -25.92 2.22
CA GLU A 126 -1.50 -24.54 2.44
C GLU A 126 -0.56 -23.76 3.37
N ILE A 127 -0.07 -24.40 4.44
CA ILE A 127 0.88 -23.80 5.37
C ILE A 127 2.21 -23.52 4.67
N ALA A 128 2.70 -24.46 3.84
CA ALA A 128 3.92 -24.28 3.07
C ALA A 128 3.80 -23.09 2.10
N GLU A 129 2.68 -22.98 1.38
CA GLU A 129 2.42 -21.86 0.47
C GLU A 129 2.36 -20.51 1.21
N LYS A 130 1.66 -20.45 2.35
CA LYS A 130 1.59 -19.25 3.21
C LYS A 130 2.96 -18.89 3.77
N TYR A 131 3.76 -19.88 4.17
CA TYR A 131 5.12 -19.66 4.66
C TYR A 131 6.02 -19.08 3.57
N ASP A 132 5.96 -19.62 2.35
CA ASP A 132 6.74 -19.10 1.23
C ASP A 132 6.33 -17.69 0.83
N ALA A 133 5.03 -17.37 0.87
CA ALA A 133 4.52 -16.01 0.64
C ALA A 133 5.04 -15.02 1.69
N THR A 134 4.88 -15.34 2.98
CA THR A 134 5.37 -14.47 4.08
C THR A 134 6.90 -14.33 4.08
N LEU A 135 7.63 -15.37 3.66
CA LEU A 135 9.08 -15.28 3.50
C LEU A 135 9.48 -14.33 2.37
N LYS A 136 8.73 -14.30 1.25
CA LYS A 136 8.95 -13.33 0.16
C LYS A 136 8.67 -11.91 0.65
N GLU A 137 7.51 -11.67 1.27
CA GLU A 137 7.16 -10.37 1.84
C GLU A 137 8.21 -9.89 2.87
N SER A 138 8.72 -10.79 3.72
CA SER A 138 9.78 -10.46 4.67
C SER A 138 11.09 -10.04 3.99
N LYS A 139 11.45 -10.68 2.87
CA LYS A 139 12.63 -10.31 2.08
C LYS A 139 12.45 -8.95 1.42
N GLU A 140 11.28 -8.70 0.83
CA GLU A 140 10.94 -7.41 0.22
C GLU A 140 10.94 -6.28 1.25
N ALA A 141 10.32 -6.48 2.41
CA ALA A 141 10.33 -5.52 3.51
C ALA A 141 11.75 -5.22 4.01
N LYS A 142 12.63 -6.25 4.09
CA LYS A 142 14.04 -6.06 4.43
C LYS A 142 14.79 -5.25 3.37
N ALA A 143 14.54 -5.51 2.08
CA ALA A 143 15.14 -4.75 0.99
C ALA A 143 14.69 -3.28 1.03
N LEU A 144 13.40 -3.04 1.20
CA LEU A 144 12.83 -1.69 1.35
C LEU A 144 13.40 -0.95 2.56
N LEU A 145 13.59 -1.63 3.69
CA LEU A 145 14.24 -1.03 4.87
C LEU A 145 15.69 -0.62 4.61
N VAL A 146 16.42 -1.37 3.78
CA VAL A 146 17.79 -0.99 3.39
C VAL A 146 17.76 0.24 2.52
N GLU A 147 16.86 0.30 1.52
CA GLU A 147 16.66 1.46 0.65
C GLU A 147 16.21 2.70 1.44
N TYR A 148 15.30 2.55 2.38
CA TYR A 148 14.88 3.64 3.26
C TYR A 148 16.06 4.19 4.07
N ARG A 149 16.91 3.31 4.61
CA ARG A 149 18.13 3.74 5.33
C ARG A 149 19.15 4.41 4.42
N THR A 150 19.24 4.04 3.15
CA THR A 150 20.13 4.74 2.21
C THR A 150 19.56 6.12 1.89
N LEU A 151 18.26 6.23 1.63
CA LEU A 151 17.56 7.50 1.44
C LEU A 151 17.66 8.42 2.68
N GLU A 152 17.51 7.89 3.88
CA GLU A 152 17.70 8.66 5.12
C GLU A 152 19.12 9.20 5.23
N LYS A 153 20.14 8.40 4.87
CA LYS A 153 21.53 8.85 4.86
C LYS A 153 21.77 9.92 3.80
N GLU A 154 21.18 9.77 2.61
CA GLU A 154 21.27 10.77 1.54
C GLU A 154 20.58 12.08 1.94
N LEU A 155 19.42 12.02 2.58
CA LEU A 155 18.76 13.20 3.15
C LEU A 155 19.59 13.83 4.26
N GLN A 156 20.19 13.03 5.14
CA GLN A 156 21.09 13.56 6.17
C GLN A 156 22.34 14.20 5.57
N SER A 157 22.94 13.62 4.53
CA SER A 157 24.07 14.25 3.83
C SER A 157 23.62 15.54 3.14
N LEU A 158 22.46 15.54 2.48
CA LEU A 158 21.94 16.75 1.83
C LEU A 158 21.63 17.84 2.86
N ASN A 159 21.09 17.48 4.02
CA ASN A 159 20.77 18.42 5.09
C ASN A 159 22.03 18.89 5.87
N GLN A 160 23.10 18.09 5.86
CA GLN A 160 24.42 18.51 6.33
C GLN A 160 25.13 19.39 5.30
N ASP A 161 24.98 19.09 4.02
CA ASP A 161 25.42 19.93 2.92
C ASP A 161 24.62 21.24 2.90
N ASP A 162 23.36 21.24 3.34
CA ASP A 162 22.54 22.41 3.64
C ASP A 162 23.05 23.22 4.85
N MET A 163 24.16 22.88 5.51
CA MET A 163 24.96 23.88 6.23
C MET A 163 25.63 24.89 5.27
N THR A 164 25.51 24.67 3.95
CA THR A 164 25.65 25.67 2.87
C THR A 164 24.32 26.30 2.44
N ASN A 165 23.17 25.96 3.03
CA ASN A 165 22.02 26.87 3.18
C ASN A 165 22.32 27.92 4.25
N ALA A 166 23.51 28.51 4.19
CA ALA A 166 23.57 29.95 4.38
C ALA A 166 22.52 30.53 3.42
N PRO A 167 21.63 31.43 3.87
CA PRO A 167 20.67 32.06 2.97
C PRO A 167 21.45 32.54 1.75
N ILE A 168 21.02 32.09 0.56
CA ILE A 168 21.81 32.16 -0.68
C ILE A 168 22.32 33.58 -0.95
N LEU A 169 21.67 34.62 -0.38
CA LEU A 169 22.28 35.92 -0.08
C LEU A 169 21.69 36.49 1.23
N PRO A 170 22.42 36.47 2.37
CA PRO A 170 21.96 37.06 3.64
C PRO A 170 21.79 38.58 3.52
N ASP A 171 22.49 39.19 2.57
CA ASP A 171 22.43 40.62 2.29
C ASP A 171 21.14 41.00 1.57
N LEU A 172 20.61 40.17 0.67
CA LEU A 172 19.33 40.45 0.00
C LEU A 172 18.15 40.37 0.97
N GLU A 173 18.14 39.41 1.89
CA GLU A 173 17.06 39.33 2.89
C GLU A 173 17.04 40.56 3.82
N LYS A 174 18.19 41.19 4.05
CA LYS A 174 18.29 42.45 4.80
C LYS A 174 17.92 43.68 3.97
N GLU A 175 18.20 43.68 2.67
CA GLU A 175 17.86 44.79 1.77
C GLU A 175 16.37 44.83 1.39
N ILE A 176 15.69 43.69 1.30
CA ILE A 176 14.25 43.61 0.97
C ILE A 176 13.35 44.49 1.88
N PRO A 177 13.46 44.44 3.22
CA PRO A 177 12.63 45.29 4.08
C PRO A 177 12.98 46.78 3.95
N VAL A 178 14.26 47.11 3.71
CA VAL A 178 14.71 48.50 3.50
C VAL A 178 14.11 49.05 2.20
N LEU A 179 14.22 48.31 1.10
CA LEU A 179 13.64 48.69 -0.19
C LEU A 179 12.12 48.79 -0.14
N LYS A 180 11.45 47.93 0.64
CA LYS A 180 9.99 48.04 0.87
C LYS A 180 9.62 49.31 1.62
N GLN A 181 10.42 49.72 2.59
CA GLN A 181 10.19 50.97 3.31
C GLN A 181 10.42 52.18 2.41
N GLU A 182 11.50 52.20 1.63
CA GLU A 182 11.75 53.26 0.65
C GLU A 182 10.64 53.37 -0.41
N LEU A 183 10.09 52.22 -0.85
CA LEU A 183 8.95 52.21 -1.78
C LEU A 183 7.70 52.83 -1.13
N LEU A 184 7.43 52.55 0.14
CA LEU A 184 6.33 53.15 0.89
C LEU A 184 6.52 54.67 1.04
N ASP A 185 7.71 55.11 1.42
CA ASP A 185 8.02 56.53 1.62
C ASP A 185 7.91 57.32 0.30
N THR A 186 8.35 56.73 -0.81
CA THR A 186 8.21 57.34 -2.15
C THR A 186 6.76 57.39 -2.62
N ASP A 187 5.95 56.36 -2.35
CA ASP A 187 4.51 56.36 -2.67
C ASP A 187 3.75 57.44 -1.88
N ASP A 188 4.06 57.61 -0.59
CA ASP A 188 3.50 58.68 0.23
C ASP A 188 3.93 60.08 -0.24
N SER A 189 5.18 60.23 -0.68
CA SER A 189 5.66 61.47 -1.30
C SER A 189 4.93 61.77 -2.61
N ILE A 190 4.69 60.77 -3.46
CA ILE A 190 3.93 60.92 -4.71
C ILE A 190 2.49 61.37 -4.42
N LYS A 191 1.81 60.73 -3.46
CA LYS A 191 0.46 61.13 -3.03
C LYS A 191 0.44 62.57 -2.54
N SER A 192 1.42 62.98 -1.75
CA SER A 192 1.53 64.35 -1.24
C SER A 192 1.70 65.37 -2.37
N ILE A 193 2.61 65.10 -3.32
CA ILE A 193 2.86 65.97 -4.48
C ILE A 193 1.62 66.03 -5.38
N ASN A 194 0.96 64.91 -5.64
CA ASN A 194 -0.29 64.91 -6.41
C ASN A 194 -1.37 65.77 -5.74
N SER A 195 -1.51 65.70 -4.42
CA SER A 195 -2.45 66.58 -3.71
C SER A 195 -2.07 68.06 -3.82
N GLN A 196 -0.78 68.39 -3.90
CA GLN A 196 -0.31 69.76 -4.13
C GLN A 196 -0.60 70.21 -5.56
N LEU A 197 -0.38 69.33 -6.53
CA LEU A 197 -0.67 69.58 -7.94
C LEU A 197 -2.16 69.87 -8.14
N GLU A 198 -3.04 69.05 -7.58
CA GLU A 198 -4.51 69.27 -7.64
C GLU A 198 -4.90 70.62 -7.04
N ARG A 199 -4.27 71.03 -5.93
CA ARG A 199 -4.51 72.34 -5.31
C ARG A 199 -4.06 73.50 -6.20
N GLU A 200 -2.87 73.40 -6.79
CA GLU A 200 -2.34 74.43 -7.68
C GLU A 200 -3.10 74.48 -9.02
N GLU A 201 -3.55 73.35 -9.55
CA GLU A 201 -4.45 73.29 -10.71
C GLU A 201 -5.77 74.00 -10.41
N HIS A 202 -6.37 73.74 -9.24
CA HIS A 202 -7.59 74.45 -8.83
C HIS A 202 -7.34 75.96 -8.69
N ARG A 203 -6.19 76.35 -8.14
CA ARG A 203 -5.80 77.76 -8.00
C ARG A 203 -5.58 78.42 -9.35
N LEU A 204 -4.91 77.75 -10.30
CA LEU A 204 -4.73 78.23 -11.66
C LEU A 204 -6.07 78.39 -12.39
N GLU A 205 -6.99 77.45 -12.20
CA GLU A 205 -8.33 77.54 -12.78
C GLU A 205 -9.12 78.74 -12.21
N GLN A 206 -9.05 78.97 -10.90
CA GLN A 206 -9.62 80.17 -10.28
C GLN A 206 -8.97 81.45 -10.82
N LEU A 207 -7.64 81.47 -10.97
CA LEU A 207 -6.92 82.62 -11.49
C LEU A 207 -7.25 82.90 -12.96
N LYS A 208 -7.40 81.87 -13.79
CA LYS A 208 -7.87 81.98 -15.17
C LYS A 208 -9.28 82.57 -15.24
N LYS A 209 -10.19 82.14 -14.38
CA LYS A 209 -11.55 82.71 -14.29
C LYS A 209 -11.50 84.20 -13.91
N ASN A 210 -10.71 84.55 -12.90
CA ASN A 210 -10.52 85.93 -12.46
C ASN A 210 -9.88 86.80 -13.56
N TYR A 211 -8.89 86.26 -14.29
CA TYR A 211 -8.28 86.94 -15.42
C TYR A 211 -9.31 87.17 -16.54
N SER A 212 -10.13 86.17 -16.88
CA SER A 212 -11.19 86.31 -17.90
C SER A 212 -12.24 87.35 -17.50
N THR A 213 -12.62 87.44 -16.22
CA THR A 213 -13.52 88.51 -15.75
C THR A 213 -12.86 89.88 -15.86
N LEU A 214 -11.60 89.99 -15.45
CA LEU A 214 -10.85 91.24 -15.52
C LEU A 214 -10.62 91.71 -16.96
N GLU A 215 -10.35 90.77 -17.88
CA GLU A 215 -10.22 91.03 -19.32
C GLU A 215 -11.54 91.55 -19.91
N LYS A 216 -12.68 90.98 -19.51
CA LYS A 216 -14.01 91.50 -19.89
C LYS A 216 -14.25 92.90 -19.32
N GLU A 217 -13.94 93.14 -18.06
CA GLU A 217 -14.05 94.47 -17.43
C GLU A 217 -13.16 95.49 -18.13
N HIS A 218 -11.92 95.13 -18.45
CA HIS A 218 -10.99 95.98 -19.20
C HIS A 218 -11.54 96.29 -20.60
N GLY A 219 -12.07 95.28 -21.31
CA GLY A 219 -12.74 95.47 -22.60
C GLY A 219 -13.95 96.41 -22.52
N HIS A 220 -14.79 96.27 -21.49
CA HIS A 220 -15.91 97.18 -21.23
C HIS A 220 -15.44 98.62 -20.92
N LEU A 221 -14.41 98.78 -20.09
CA LEU A 221 -13.82 100.08 -19.77
C LEU A 221 -13.18 100.72 -21.02
N GLN A 222 -12.50 99.94 -21.85
CA GLN A 222 -11.90 100.41 -23.10
C GLN A 222 -12.98 100.82 -24.11
N GLN A 223 -14.05 100.03 -24.27
CA GLN A 223 -15.22 100.42 -25.08
C GLN A 223 -15.86 101.69 -24.55
N ARG A 224 -16.04 101.82 -23.23
CA ARG A 224 -16.57 103.04 -22.60
C ARG A 224 -15.66 104.25 -22.80
N SER A 225 -14.34 104.06 -22.73
CA SER A 225 -13.35 105.11 -23.01
C SER A 225 -13.38 105.52 -24.48
N ASN A 226 -13.49 104.57 -25.40
CA ASN A 226 -13.58 104.85 -26.83
C ASN A 226 -14.90 105.54 -27.19
N SER A 227 -16.04 105.12 -26.64
CA SER A 227 -17.32 105.80 -26.85
C SER A 227 -17.37 107.18 -26.22
N LEU A 228 -16.72 107.38 -25.06
CA LEU A 228 -16.49 108.71 -24.49
C LEU A 228 -15.63 109.56 -25.43
N ARG A 229 -14.54 109.01 -25.96
CA ARG A 229 -13.67 109.71 -26.91
C ARG A 229 -14.41 110.08 -28.20
N GLU A 230 -15.18 109.15 -28.78
CA GLU A 230 -16.05 109.43 -29.93
C GLU A 230 -17.09 110.50 -29.59
N SER A 231 -17.70 110.47 -28.40
CA SER A 231 -18.63 111.51 -27.96
C SER A 231 -17.96 112.88 -27.75
N MET A 232 -16.68 112.90 -27.36
CA MET A 232 -15.88 114.12 -27.22
C MET A 232 -15.44 114.66 -28.59
N ASP A 233 -15.05 113.80 -29.52
CA ASP A 233 -14.72 114.16 -30.90
C ASP A 233 -15.97 114.66 -31.66
N MET A 234 -17.16 114.09 -31.40
CA MET A 234 -18.44 114.58 -31.92
C MET A 234 -18.95 115.85 -31.21
N ARG A 235 -18.32 116.25 -30.09
CA ARG A 235 -18.61 117.47 -29.32
C ARG A 235 -17.45 118.46 -29.40
N ALA A 236 -16.89 118.67 -30.58
CA ALA A 236 -15.96 119.76 -30.84
C ALA A 236 -16.64 121.12 -30.59
N PRO A 237 -16.28 121.90 -29.54
CA PRO A 237 -17.00 123.12 -29.14
C PRO A 237 -16.70 124.35 -30.01
N GLY A 238 -15.95 124.19 -31.10
CA GLY A 238 -15.44 125.29 -31.92
C GLY A 238 -16.27 125.61 -33.17
N ASP A 239 -17.11 124.69 -33.64
CA ASP A 239 -17.72 124.80 -34.98
C ASP A 239 -19.18 125.34 -34.95
N ASP A 240 -19.95 125.08 -33.88
CA ASP A 240 -21.33 125.58 -33.75
C ASP A 240 -21.40 127.08 -33.41
N ALA A 241 -20.46 127.58 -32.59
CA ALA A 241 -20.37 128.99 -32.25
C ALA A 241 -19.88 129.85 -33.44
N LYS A 242 -18.90 129.35 -34.21
CA LYS A 242 -18.42 130.02 -35.44
C LYS A 242 -19.52 130.10 -36.50
N ARG A 243 -20.30 129.03 -36.71
CA ARG A 243 -21.41 129.03 -37.67
C ARG A 243 -22.52 130.02 -37.27
N LYS A 244 -22.83 130.14 -35.98
CA LYS A 244 -23.81 131.12 -35.47
C LYS A 244 -23.34 132.56 -35.65
N VAL A 245 -22.07 132.86 -35.37
CA VAL A 245 -21.50 134.19 -35.58
C VAL A 245 -21.43 134.53 -37.08
N GLN A 246 -21.04 133.58 -37.92
CA GLN A 246 -21.00 133.78 -39.38
C GLN A 246 -22.41 134.04 -39.93
N ALA A 247 -23.43 133.28 -39.50
CA ALA A 247 -24.82 133.51 -39.88
C ALA A 247 -25.34 134.90 -39.44
N TRP A 248 -24.92 135.36 -38.26
CA TRP A 248 -25.28 136.69 -37.76
C TRP A 248 -24.62 137.81 -38.57
N TYR A 249 -23.31 137.70 -38.87
CA TYR A 249 -22.61 138.67 -39.71
C TYR A 249 -23.14 138.72 -41.14
N THR A 250 -23.50 137.58 -41.74
CA THR A 250 -24.10 137.55 -43.09
C THR A 250 -25.48 138.19 -43.09
N SER A 251 -26.31 137.94 -42.06
CA SER A 251 -27.62 138.60 -41.94
C SER A 251 -27.49 140.11 -41.75
N MET A 252 -26.50 140.56 -40.96
CA MET A 252 -26.25 141.98 -40.76
C MET A 252 -25.75 142.68 -42.03
N LEU A 253 -24.89 142.01 -42.81
CA LEU A 253 -24.40 142.51 -44.10
C LEU A 253 -25.50 142.60 -45.15
N ASP A 254 -26.43 141.63 -45.19
CA ASP A 254 -27.59 141.68 -46.09
C ASP A 254 -28.50 142.87 -45.78
N ILE A 255 -28.73 143.18 -44.48
CA ILE A 255 -29.51 144.35 -44.08
C ILE A 255 -28.78 145.66 -44.45
N TYR A 256 -27.46 145.72 -44.25
CA TYR A 256 -26.68 146.90 -44.63
C TYR A 256 -26.67 147.15 -46.15
N ASN A 257 -26.63 146.09 -46.96
CA ASN A 257 -26.71 146.20 -48.42
C ASN A 257 -28.11 146.62 -48.93
N GLN A 258 -29.17 146.47 -48.14
CA GLN A 258 -30.52 146.94 -48.49
C GLN A 258 -30.80 148.41 -48.10
N MET A 259 -29.92 149.04 -47.30
CA MET A 259 -30.15 150.36 -46.70
C MET A 259 -29.16 151.45 -47.16
N LEU A 260 -28.27 151.16 -48.11
CA LEU A 260 -27.52 152.17 -48.86
C LEU A 260 -28.06 152.26 -50.31
N PRO A 261 -28.43 153.47 -50.78
CA PRO A 261 -29.02 153.71 -52.10
C PRO A 261 -28.05 153.56 -53.28
#